data_AF-A0A961TSV6-F1
#
_entry.id   AF-A0A961TSV6-F1
#
_cell.length_a   1.000
_cell.length_b   1.000
_cell.length_c   1.000
_cell.angle_alpha   90.00
_cell.angle_beta   90.00
_cell.angle_gamma   90.00
#
_symmetry.space_group_name_H-M   'P 1'
#
loop_
_entity.id
_entity.type
_entity.pdbx_description
1 polymer ?
#
loop_
_entity_poly.entity_id
_entity_poly.type
_entity_poly.pdbx_seq_one_letter_code
_entity_poly.pdbx_strand_id
1 'polypeptide(L)' 'QIELYTKGEKYGHEVYVLPKHLDEKVARLHLDKLGARLSELSQEQAEYIGVTPQGPYKPEHYRY' A
#
# COMPACT_ATOMS: atom_id res chain seq x y z
N GLN A 1 -8.20 -11.76 7.10
CA GLN A 1 -8.39 -12.59 8.31
C GLN A 1 -7.39 -12.20 9.41
N ILE A 2 -6.09 -12.07 9.14
CA ILE A 2 -5.06 -11.72 10.15
C ILE A 2 -5.37 -10.39 10.90
N GLU A 3 -5.75 -9.32 10.20
CA GLU A 3 -5.98 -7.99 10.83
C GLU A 3 -7.16 -8.02 11.81
N LEU A 4 -8.30 -8.59 11.41
CA LEU A 4 -9.48 -8.70 12.28
C LEU A 4 -9.24 -9.65 13.46
N TYR A 5 -8.47 -10.73 13.26
CA TYR A 5 -8.15 -11.66 14.34
C TYR A 5 -7.22 -11.04 15.40
N THR A 6 -6.21 -10.28 14.96
CA THR A 6 -5.19 -9.71 15.87
C THR A 6 -5.59 -8.36 16.46
N LYS A 7 -6.50 -7.62 15.82
CA LYS A 7 -6.88 -6.25 16.21
C LYS A 7 -8.39 -6.03 16.19
N GLY A 8 -9.20 -7.07 16.36
CA GLY A 8 -10.66 -6.99 16.28
C GLY A 8 -11.28 -5.90 17.15
N GLU A 9 -10.72 -5.64 18.33
CA GLU A 9 -11.16 -4.58 19.25
C GLU A 9 -11.06 -3.16 18.67
N LYS A 10 -10.27 -2.96 17.60
CA LYS A 10 -10.13 -1.66 16.92
C LYS A 10 -11.22 -1.39 15.88
N TYR A 11 -12.13 -2.33 15.66
CA TYR A 11 -13.14 -2.27 14.62
C TYR A 11 -14.54 -2.42 15.21
N GLY A 12 -15.43 -1.50 14.86
CA GLY A 12 -16.85 -1.57 15.19
C GLY A 12 -17.63 -2.46 14.21
N HIS A 13 -18.96 -2.40 14.30
CA HIS A 13 -19.85 -3.11 13.38
C HIS A 13 -20.10 -2.30 12.11
N GLU A 14 -19.03 -2.02 11.37
CA GLU A 14 -19.05 -1.21 10.14
C GLU A 14 -18.25 -1.91 9.03
N VAL A 15 -18.28 -1.35 7.82
CA VAL A 15 -17.50 -1.84 6.68
C VAL A 15 -16.18 -1.09 6.61
N TYR A 16 -15.08 -1.83 6.72
CA TYR A 16 -13.72 -1.30 6.64
C TYR A 16 -13.00 -1.79 5.38
N VAL A 17 -12.12 -0.95 4.85
CA VAL A 17 -11.25 -1.29 3.71
C VAL A 17 -9.81 -1.44 4.22
N LEU A 18 -9.03 -2.34 3.62
CA LEU A 18 -7.62 -2.49 3.99
C LEU A 18 -6.82 -1.23 3.64
N PRO A 19 -5.85 -0.83 4.48
CA PRO A 19 -5.01 0.34 4.20
C PRO A 19 -4.15 0.14 2.94
N LYS A 20 -3.92 1.23 2.20
CA LYS A 20 -3.24 1.21 0.88
C LYS A 20 -1.86 0.54 0.87
N HIS A 21 -1.09 0.62 1.95
CA HIS A 21 0.22 -0.04 2.02
C HIS A 21 0.11 -1.57 1.93
N LEU A 22 -1.00 -2.18 2.39
CA LEU A 22 -1.23 -3.62 2.23
C LEU A 22 -1.60 -3.95 0.78
N ASP A 23 -2.34 -3.08 0.10
CA ASP A 23 -2.69 -3.23 -1.30
C ASP A 23 -1.43 -3.18 -2.19
N GLU A 24 -0.56 -2.20 -1.96
CA GLU A 24 0.74 -2.12 -2.63
C GLU A 24 1.66 -3.32 -2.32
N LYS A 25 1.57 -3.88 -1.11
CA LYS A 25 2.30 -5.10 -0.76
C LYS A 25 1.79 -6.30 -1.55
N VAL A 26 0.48 -6.44 -1.70
CA VAL A 26 -0.12 -7.51 -2.52
C VAL A 26 0.33 -7.35 -3.98
N ALA A 27 0.29 -6.15 -4.54
CA ALA A 27 0.77 -5.91 -5.90
C ALA A 27 2.26 -6.28 -6.07
N ARG A 28 3.13 -5.86 -5.13
CA ARG A 28 4.57 -6.17 -5.15
C ARG A 28 4.85 -7.68 -5.18
N LEU A 29 4.10 -8.49 -4.43
CA LEU A 29 4.28 -9.95 -4.39
C LEU A 29 3.99 -10.65 -5.73
N HIS A 30 3.25 -10.00 -6.64
CA HIS A 30 2.92 -10.59 -7.95
C HIS A 30 3.91 -10.20 -9.06
N LEU A 31 4.77 -9.20 -8.84
CA LEU A 31 5.66 -8.64 -9.87
C LEU A 31 6.63 -9.69 -10.44
N ASP A 32 7.25 -10.47 -9.57
CA ASP A 32 8.24 -11.49 -9.96
C ASP A 32 7.62 -12.55 -10.88
N LYS A 33 6.37 -12.94 -10.60
CA LYS A 33 5.65 -13.91 -11.42
C LYS A 33 5.37 -13.39 -12.83
N LEU A 34 5.20 -12.07 -12.96
CA LEU A 34 4.93 -11.38 -14.22
C LEU A 34 6.21 -10.90 -14.93
N GLY A 35 7.39 -11.09 -14.32
CA GLY A 35 8.66 -10.57 -14.83
C GLY A 35 8.74 -9.05 -14.86
N ALA A 36 7.87 -8.36 -14.10
CA ALA A 36 7.84 -6.91 -14.03
C ALA A 36 8.95 -6.40 -13.10
N ARG A 37 9.65 -5.34 -13.51
CA ARG A 37 10.65 -4.66 -12.67
C ARG A 37 10.12 -3.30 -12.25
N LEU A 38 10.08 -3.08 -10.94
CA LEU A 38 9.68 -1.80 -10.37
C LEU A 38 10.91 -0.90 -10.23
N SER A 39 10.79 0.37 -10.62
CA SER A 39 11.82 1.37 -10.35
C SER A 39 11.75 1.82 -8.89
N GLU A 40 12.91 2.01 -8.27
CA GLU A 40 13.01 2.57 -6.92
C GLU A 40 13.16 4.09 -7.00
N LEU A 41 12.36 4.81 -6.22
CA LEU A 41 12.47 6.27 -6.11
C LEU A 41 13.69 6.63 -5.26
N SER A 42 14.47 7.61 -5.73
CA SER A 42 15.42 8.28 -4.85
C SER A 42 14.68 9.10 -3.78
N GLN A 43 15.38 9.43 -2.69
CA GLN A 43 14.80 10.27 -1.65
C GLN A 43 14.35 11.64 -2.20
N GLU A 44 15.17 12.26 -3.06
CA GLU A 44 14.84 13.53 -3.73
C GLU A 44 13.59 13.43 -4.60
N GLN A 45 13.45 12.35 -5.38
CA GLN A 45 12.26 12.13 -6.22
C GLN A 45 10.99 11.94 -5.38
N ALA A 46 11.09 11.20 -4.28
CA ALA A 46 9.98 10.95 -3.37
C ALA A 46 9.52 12.24 -2.68
N GLU A 47 10.48 13.03 -2.16
CA GLU A 47 10.22 14.34 -1.57
C GLU A 47 9.58 15.31 -2.59
N TYR A 48 10.06 15.30 -3.83
CA TYR A 48 9.53 16.16 -4.90
C TYR A 48 8.03 15.91 -5.19
N ILE A 49 7.57 14.66 -5.11
CA ILE A 49 6.16 14.30 -5.33
C ILE A 49 5.37 14.12 -4.03
N GLY A 50 5.98 14.40 -2.88
CA GLY A 50 5.32 14.35 -1.56
C GLY A 50 4.96 12.93 -1.08
N VAL A 51 5.75 11.93 -1.44
CA VAL A 51 5.57 10.53 -0.98
C VAL A 51 6.84 10.01 -0.29
N THR A 52 6.78 8.84 0.33
CA THR A 52 7.99 8.15 0.80
C THR A 52 8.53 7.21 -0.29
N PRO A 53 9.83 6.88 -0.31
CA PRO A 53 10.38 5.91 -1.27
C PRO A 53 9.70 4.54 -1.20
N GLN A 54 9.09 4.17 -0.07
CA GLN A 54 8.39 2.91 0.15
C GLN A 54 6.86 2.99 -0.06
N GLY A 55 6.33 4.19 -0.29
CA GLY A 55 4.89 4.46 -0.42
C GLY A 55 4.20 4.86 0.89
N PRO A 56 2.87 5.00 0.93
CA PRO A 56 1.96 4.81 -0.20
C PRO A 56 2.24 5.83 -1.32
N TYR A 57 2.23 5.39 -2.57
CA TYR A 57 2.61 6.23 -3.71
C TYR A 57 1.46 7.08 -4.27
N LYS A 58 0.25 6.92 -3.71
CA LYS A 58 -0.97 7.57 -4.17
C LYS A 58 -1.87 7.95 -3.00
N PRO A 59 -2.59 9.09 -3.08
CA PRO A 59 -3.52 9.52 -2.03
C PRO A 59 -4.75 8.61 -1.95
N GLU A 60 -5.53 8.71 -0.87
CA GLU A 60 -6.69 7.83 -0.64
C GLU A 60 -7.74 7.89 -1.74
N HIS A 61 -8.09 9.09 -2.20
CA HIS A 61 -9.11 9.33 -3.22
C HIS A 61 -8.68 8.92 -4.64
N TYR A 62 -7.44 8.47 -4.82
CA TYR A 62 -6.94 8.01 -6.11
C TYR A 62 -7.68 6.74 -6.54
N ARG A 63 -8.20 6.75 -7.78
CA ARG A 63 -9.08 5.68 -8.26
C ARG A 63 -8.34 4.44 -8.72
N TYR A 64 -7.11 4.57 -9.25
CA TYR A 64 -6.10 3.53 -9.51
C TYR A 64 -4.82 4.18 -9.99
#